data_AF-A0A7C2WPY3-F1
#
_entry.id   AF-A0A7C2WPY3-F1
#
_cell.length_a   1.000
_cell.length_b   1.000
_cell.length_c   1.000
_cell.angle_alpha   90.00
_cell.angle_beta   90.00
_cell.angle_gamma   90.00
#
_symmetry.space_group_name_H-M   'P 1'
#
loop_
_entity.id
_entity.type
_entity.pdbx_description
1 polymer ?
#
loop_
_entity_poly.entity_id
_entity_poly.type
_entity_poly.pdbx_seq_one_letter_code
_entity_poly.pdbx_strand_id
1 'polypeptide(L)'
;MRLRTRIFELNGRYYKSLPKLAQVMGISVSQVYRVQEGKRNINQKFIIGAMRAFPGYKFDDLFYFDSTSPTPANKHIIDKKQGKRSTEPALGKLSSTAKI
;
A
#
# COMPACT_ATOMS: atom_id res chain seq x y z
N MET A 1 10.65 2.77 21.61
CA MET A 1 10.84 1.60 20.72
C MET A 1 9.50 1.15 20.17
N ARG A 2 9.38 1.02 18.84
CA ARG A 2 8.20 0.42 18.18
C ARG A 2 8.64 -0.84 17.45
N LEU A 3 7.86 -1.91 17.57
CA LEU A 3 8.11 -3.14 16.81
C LEU A 3 7.66 -2.92 15.36
N ARG A 4 8.56 -3.18 14.40
CA ARG A 4 8.32 -3.20 12.96
C ARG A 4 8.57 -4.60 12.41
N THR A 5 8.25 -4.81 11.14
CA THR A 5 8.35 -6.12 10.50
C THR A 5 8.93 -6.04 9.10
N ARG A 6 9.68 -7.08 8.72
CA ARG A 6 10.26 -7.28 7.39
C ARG A 6 9.39 -8.19 6.51
N ILE A 7 8.27 -8.69 7.03
CA ILE A 7 7.45 -9.68 6.28
C ILE A 7 6.94 -9.16 4.95
N PHE A 8 6.78 -7.84 4.79
CA PHE A 8 6.33 -7.23 3.53
C PHE A 8 7.41 -7.29 2.44
N GLU A 9 8.68 -7.26 2.82
CA GLU A 9 9.81 -7.46 1.91
C GLU A 9 9.89 -8.93 1.48
N LEU A 10 9.65 -9.86 2.42
CA LEU A 10 9.61 -11.30 2.16
C LEU A 10 8.39 -11.67 1.29
N ASN A 11 7.25 -11.03 1.52
CA ASN A 11 5.99 -11.34 0.85
C ASN A 11 6.09 -11.36 -0.68
N GLY A 12 6.84 -10.42 -1.27
CA GLY A 12 7.03 -10.35 -2.72
C GLY A 12 7.66 -11.61 -3.32
N ARG A 13 8.45 -12.35 -2.53
CA ARG A 13 9.10 -13.60 -2.96
C ARG A 13 8.22 -14.82 -2.73
N TYR A 14 7.51 -14.88 -1.59
CA TYR A 14 6.78 -16.08 -1.17
C TYR A 14 5.32 -16.12 -1.64
N TYR A 15 4.53 -15.06 -1.39
CA TYR A 15 3.07 -15.10 -1.62
C TYR A 15 2.57 -14.12 -2.68
N LYS A 16 3.39 -13.13 -3.06
CA LYS A 16 3.14 -12.16 -4.15
C LYS A 16 1.91 -11.24 -3.95
N SER A 17 1.11 -11.44 -2.90
CA SER A 17 -0.07 -10.63 -2.61
C SER A 17 -0.39 -10.58 -1.11
N LEU A 18 -0.88 -9.43 -0.65
CA LEU A 18 -1.26 -9.22 0.76
C LEU A 18 -2.48 -10.06 1.20
N PRO A 19 -3.52 -10.26 0.35
CA PRO A 19 -4.61 -11.16 0.71
C PRO A 19 -4.14 -12.60 0.93
N LYS A 20 -3.21 -13.09 0.10
CA LYS A 20 -2.65 -14.43 0.27
C LYS A 20 -1.81 -14.54 1.55
N LEU A 21 -0.99 -13.54 1.84
CA LEU A 21 -0.25 -13.45 3.10
C LEU A 21 -1.21 -13.47 4.30
N ALA A 22 -2.27 -12.68 4.28
CA ALA A 22 -3.27 -12.63 5.35
C ALA A 22 -3.94 -14.00 5.58
N GLN A 23 -4.29 -14.70 4.49
CA GLN A 23 -4.86 -16.03 4.53
C GLN A 23 -3.91 -17.02 5.24
N VAL A 24 -2.63 -17.03 4.87
CA VAL A 24 -1.64 -17.95 5.46
C VAL A 24 -1.34 -17.58 6.91
N MET A 25 -1.27 -16.29 7.24
CA MET A 25 -1.11 -15.81 8.62
C MET A 25 -2.35 -16.08 9.50
N GLY A 26 -3.50 -16.38 8.90
CA GLY A 26 -4.76 -16.58 9.63
C GLY A 26 -5.30 -15.29 10.26
N ILE A 27 -5.09 -14.14 9.62
CA ILE A 27 -5.60 -12.83 10.08
C ILE A 27 -6.37 -12.13 8.96
N SER A 28 -7.13 -11.08 9.30
CA SER A 28 -7.88 -10.35 8.29
C SER A 28 -6.97 -9.54 7.37
N VAL A 29 -7.34 -9.44 6.10
CA VAL A 29 -6.64 -8.64 5.09
C VAL A 29 -6.48 -7.19 5.56
N SER A 30 -7.53 -6.60 6.15
CA SER A 30 -7.49 -5.25 6.70
C SER A 30 -6.47 -5.07 7.83
N GLN A 31 -6.19 -6.11 8.63
CA GLN A 31 -5.11 -6.04 9.63
C GLN A 31 -3.75 -5.91 8.95
N VAL A 32 -3.50 -6.71 7.90
CA VAL A 32 -2.25 -6.67 7.13
C VAL A 32 -2.04 -5.27 6.53
N TYR A 33 -3.05 -4.72 5.85
CA TYR A 33 -2.96 -3.37 5.28
C TYR A 33 -2.70 -2.30 6.35
N ARG A 34 -3.42 -2.31 7.48
CA ARG A 34 -3.23 -1.30 8.53
C ARG A 34 -1.87 -1.38 9.21
N VAL A 35 -1.29 -2.57 9.33
CA VAL A 35 0.08 -2.73 9.83
C VAL A 35 1.09 -2.22 8.79
N GLN A 36 0.91 -2.54 7.52
CA GLN A 36 1.79 -2.06 6.43
C GLN A 36 1.81 -0.53 6.32
N GLU A 37 0.66 0.11 6.45
CA GLU A 37 0.52 1.56 6.41
C GLU A 37 0.97 2.25 7.71
N GLY A 38 1.33 1.49 8.75
CA GLY A 38 1.68 2.02 10.06
C GLY A 38 0.49 2.58 10.85
N LYS A 39 -0.75 2.36 10.39
CA LYS A 39 -1.99 2.77 11.08
C LYS A 39 -2.34 1.87 12.28
N ARG A 40 -1.67 0.73 12.43
CA ARG A 40 -1.85 -0.18 13.56
C ARG A 40 -0.52 -0.81 13.97
N ASN A 41 -0.31 -0.88 15.29
CA ASN A 41 0.85 -1.58 15.86
C ASN A 41 0.74 -3.10 15.63
N ILE A 42 1.90 -3.75 15.56
CA ILE A 42 2.01 -5.20 15.52
C ILE A 42 1.54 -5.77 16.86
N ASN A 43 0.62 -6.74 16.81
CA ASN A 43 0.08 -7.42 17.99
C ASN A 43 0.48 -8.90 18.00
N GLN A 44 0.17 -9.59 19.09
CA GLN A 44 0.48 -11.02 19.26
C GLN A 44 -0.10 -11.89 18.14
N LYS A 45 -1.36 -11.66 17.71
CA LYS A 45 -1.98 -12.43 16.62
C LYS A 45 -1.21 -12.27 15.31
N PHE A 46 -0.74 -11.07 15.02
CA PHE A 46 0.09 -10.79 13.85
C PHE A 46 1.44 -11.51 13.93
N ILE A 47 2.08 -11.50 15.11
CA ILE A 47 3.36 -12.20 15.35
C ILE A 47 3.20 -13.70 15.13
N ILE A 48 2.22 -14.33 15.79
CA ILE A 48 1.95 -15.76 15.66
C ILE A 48 1.65 -16.11 14.20
N GLY A 49 0.82 -15.31 13.52
CA GLY A 49 0.49 -15.51 12.12
C GLY A 49 1.71 -15.43 11.20
N ALA A 50 2.59 -14.44 11.42
CA ALA A 50 3.82 -14.30 10.66
C ALA A 50 4.76 -15.49 10.86
N MET A 51 4.98 -15.92 12.10
CA MET A 51 5.85 -17.07 12.40
C MET A 51 5.32 -18.36 11.76
N ARG A 52 4.00 -18.52 11.68
CA ARG A 52 3.37 -19.66 10.97
C ARG A 52 3.52 -19.57 9.45
N ALA A 53 3.44 -18.37 8.89
CA ALA A 53 3.63 -18.15 7.47
C ALA A 53 5.10 -18.40 7.06
N PHE A 54 6.04 -18.00 7.90
CA PHE A 54 7.48 -18.07 7.61
C PHE A 54 8.20 -19.04 8.57
N PRO A 55 7.94 -20.36 8.51
CA PRO A 55 8.45 -21.33 9.49
C PRO A 55 9.98 -21.50 9.46
N GLY A 56 10.64 -21.12 8.37
CA GLY A 56 12.11 -21.15 8.24
C GLY A 56 12.82 -19.91 8.78
N TYR A 57 12.09 -18.93 9.30
CA TYR A 57 12.63 -17.66 9.80
C TYR A 57 12.48 -17.56 11.31
N LYS A 58 13.50 -17.03 11.99
CA LYS A 58 13.43 -16.71 13.42
C LYS A 58 12.68 -15.41 13.65
N PHE A 59 12.28 -15.16 14.89
CA PHE A 59 11.57 -13.92 15.26
C PHE A 59 12.33 -12.66 14.81
N ASP A 60 13.64 -12.60 15.06
CA ASP A 60 14.49 -11.44 14.72
C ASP A 60 14.71 -11.25 13.22
N ASP A 61 14.48 -12.30 12.41
CA ASP A 61 14.51 -12.17 10.94
C ASP A 61 13.20 -11.51 10.42
N LEU A 62 12.10 -11.70 11.15
CA LEU A 62 10.77 -11.22 10.78
C LEU A 62 10.43 -9.86 11.40
N PHE A 63 10.97 -9.57 12.58
CA PHE A 63 10.62 -8.41 13.40
C PHE A 63 11.87 -7.72 13.93
N TYR A 64 11.77 -6.40 14.08
CA TYR A 64 12.86 -5.60 14.62
C TYR A 64 12.29 -4.40 15.37
N PHE A 65 13.06 -3.88 16.32
CA PHE A 65 12.70 -2.65 17.01
C PHE A 65 13.26 -1.45 16.27
N ASP A 66 12.36 -0.51 15.97
CA ASP A 66 12.72 0.80 15.48
C ASP A 66 12.87 1.76 16.67
N SER A 67 14.05 2.35 16.79
CA SER A 67 14.41 3.37 17.79
C SER A 67 14.08 4.78 17.33
N THR A 68 13.68 4.99 16.06
CA THR A 68 13.32 6.31 15.58
C THR A 68 12.07 6.83 16.31
N SER A 69 12.19 8.04 16.86
CA SER A 69 11.09 8.77 17.47
C SER A 69 10.00 9.01 16.41
N PRO A 70 8.70 9.12 16.79
CA PRO A 70 7.63 9.27 15.83
C PRO A 70 7.79 10.58 15.05
N THR A 71 8.39 10.51 13.86
CA THR A 71 8.35 11.61 12.91
C THR A 71 6.92 11.65 12.33
N PRO A 72 6.15 12.74 12.51
CA PRO A 72 4.86 12.87 11.88
C PRO A 72 5.07 12.84 10.36
N ALA A 73 4.55 11.81 9.70
CA ALA A 73 4.65 11.64 8.26
C ALA A 73 3.75 12.66 7.54
N ASN A 74 4.17 13.92 7.48
CA ASN A 74 3.62 14.89 6.54
C ASN A 74 4.39 14.76 5.22
N LYS A 75 4.02 13.80 4.38
CA LYS A 75 4.51 13.70 3.00
C LYS A 75 3.45 14.23 2.05
N HIS A 76 3.51 15.54 1.85
CA HIS A 76 3.03 16.21 0.66
C HIS A 76 3.89 15.71 -0.52
N ILE A 77 3.43 14.70 -1.26
CA ILE A 77 3.98 14.36 -2.58
C ILE A 77 2.81 14.06 -3.51
N ILE A 78 2.36 15.10 -4.22
CA ILE A 78 1.88 14.96 -5.59
C ILE A 78 2.46 16.12 -6.39
N ASP A 79 3.65 15.89 -6.94
CA ASP A 79 4.16 16.62 -8.09
C ASP A 79 4.90 15.64 -9.00
N LYS A 80 4.24 15.21 -10.08
CA LYS A 80 4.70 15.31 -11.49
C LYS A 80 3.79 14.51 -12.45
N LYS A 81 3.11 15.27 -13.33
CA LYS A 81 3.08 15.23 -14.83
C LYS A 81 3.40 13.87 -15.51
N GLN A 82 2.80 13.41 -16.62
CA GLN A 82 2.09 14.06 -17.75
C GLN A 82 1.49 12.99 -18.70
N GLY A 83 0.47 13.34 -19.50
CA GLY A 83 0.41 12.95 -20.92
C GLY A 83 -0.87 12.25 -21.43
N LYS A 84 -1.62 12.98 -22.28
CA LYS A 84 -2.29 12.57 -23.56
C LYS A 84 -3.17 13.76 -24.03
N ARG A 85 -2.65 14.66 -24.88
CA ARG A 85 -2.76 14.74 -26.36
C ARG A 85 -4.19 14.92 -26.91
N SER A 86 -4.40 16.11 -27.49
CA SER A 86 -5.17 16.43 -28.71
C SER A 86 -6.71 16.35 -28.59
N THR A 87 -7.54 17.30 -29.04
CA THR A 87 -7.54 18.14 -30.25
C THR A 87 -8.49 19.34 -30.07
N GLU A 88 -8.06 20.54 -30.46
CA GLU A 88 -8.94 21.58 -31.06
C GLU A 88 -9.23 21.17 -32.53
N PRO A 89 -10.36 21.55 -33.15
CA PRO A 89 -10.42 22.89 -33.77
C PRO A 89 -11.80 23.58 -33.93
N ALA A 90 -11.68 24.89 -34.20
CA ALA A 90 -12.42 25.70 -35.17
C ALA A 90 -13.76 26.36 -34.79
N LEU A 91 -13.67 27.68 -34.57
CA LEU A 91 -14.67 28.67 -34.96
C LEU A 91 -15.06 28.52 -36.45
N GLY A 92 -16.36 28.47 -36.75
CA GLY A 92 -16.93 28.50 -38.09
C GLY A 92 -18.26 29.25 -38.12
N LYS A 93 -18.28 30.36 -38.84
CA LYS A 93 -19.32 31.40 -38.96
C LYS A 93 -20.51 31.03 -39.88
N LEU A 94 -21.64 31.73 -39.64
CA LEU A 94 -22.66 32.25 -40.60
C LEU A 94 -23.90 31.42 -41.03
N SER A 95 -25.06 32.01 -40.70
CA SER A 95 -26.32 32.26 -41.46
C SER A 95 -27.05 31.15 -42.24
N SER A 96 -28.35 30.98 -41.97
CA SER A 96 -29.49 31.50 -42.78
C SER A 96 -30.72 30.57 -42.83
N THR A 97 -31.89 31.11 -42.45
CA THR A 97 -33.27 30.93 -42.99
C THR A 97 -33.83 29.54 -43.36
N ALA A 98 -34.97 29.14 -42.75
CA ALA A 98 -36.26 28.88 -43.43
C ALA A 98 -37.36 28.27 -42.51
N LYS A 99 -38.56 28.86 -42.62
CA LYS A 99 -39.96 28.38 -42.41
C LYS A 99 -40.23 26.99 -41.82
N ILE A 100 -41.21 26.90 -40.91
CA ILE A 100 -42.65 26.62 -41.18
C ILE A 100 -43.47 27.35 -40.11
#